data_AF-K8EUL2-F1
#
_entry.id   AF-K8EUL2-F1
#
_cell.length_a   1.000
_cell.length_b   1.000
_cell.length_c   1.000
_cell.angle_alpha   90.00
_cell.angle_beta   90.00
_cell.angle_gamma   90.00
#
_symmetry.space_group_name_H-M   'P 1'
#
loop_
_entity.id
_entity.type
_entity.pdbx_description
1 polymer ?
#
loop_
_entity_poly.entity_id
_entity_poly.type
_entity_poly.pdbx_seq_one_letter_code
_entity_poly.pdbx_strand_id
1 'polypeptide(L)'
;MDPADASSSSQKQEQLENNVEASKLDRALDELALKQANVQALETKMREMEKQHVEDLEKNEREHALKAEETVLAERAKRVKQLDEERVRFGALKTVLSSRRKALEEAKIAHEIVAGVSKLSEKIEKGESFAREMRVLKKVAENDDVLRALLSVTEKTLDRLASKDVPTVAQLRDALEKQVKRDARRVYLIPKEGGGMLAHAVASLASLIKVEEVVGKDNNTSLEAAISKVEMLLRDDRDSVGDAARILLKASEYSKAKDVVQSWATSAMEREEIDFILRSLIAHANAKSSGV
;
A
#
# COMPACT_ATOMS: atom_id res chain seq x y z
N MET A 1 -134.42 80.72 12.81
CA MET A 1 -133.76 80.92 11.50
C MET A 1 -132.36 81.43 11.82
N ASP A 2 -131.35 80.64 11.43
CA ASP A 2 -129.86 80.74 11.41
C ASP A 2 -129.14 82.10 11.66
N PRO A 3 -127.80 82.17 11.93
CA PRO A 3 -126.70 81.21 11.62
C PRO A 3 -125.55 81.09 12.69
N ALA A 4 -125.17 79.90 13.16
CA ALA A 4 -123.92 79.73 13.95
C ALA A 4 -123.24 78.34 13.85
N ASP A 5 -123.90 77.32 13.32
CA ASP A 5 -123.41 75.92 13.42
C ASP A 5 -122.56 75.41 12.25
N ALA A 6 -122.34 76.21 11.20
CA ALA A 6 -121.55 75.78 10.04
C ALA A 6 -120.01 75.83 10.25
N SER A 7 -119.53 76.48 11.31
CA SER A 7 -118.08 76.66 11.55
C SER A 7 -117.44 75.57 12.44
N SER A 8 -118.25 74.77 13.13
CA SER A 8 -117.80 73.73 14.09
C SER A 8 -117.51 72.37 13.43
N SER A 9 -118.21 72.05 12.33
CA SER A 9 -118.06 70.77 11.62
C SER A 9 -116.79 70.73 10.75
N SER A 10 -116.40 71.85 10.12
CA SER A 10 -115.16 71.92 9.33
C SER A 10 -113.90 71.85 10.20
N GLN A 11 -113.91 72.45 11.40
CA GLN A 11 -112.79 72.35 12.35
C GLN A 11 -112.64 70.95 12.96
N LYS A 12 -113.74 70.21 13.16
CA LYS A 12 -113.69 68.82 13.65
C LYS A 12 -113.17 67.85 12.60
N GLN A 13 -113.47 68.07 11.33
CA GLN A 13 -113.02 67.21 10.23
C GLN A 13 -111.52 67.39 9.96
N GLU A 14 -111.03 68.64 10.02
CA GLU A 14 -109.60 68.98 9.90
C GLU A 14 -108.78 68.50 11.12
N GLN A 15 -109.37 68.47 12.33
CA GLN A 15 -108.73 67.89 13.52
C GLN A 15 -108.66 66.35 13.50
N LEU A 16 -109.64 65.68 12.89
CA LEU A 16 -109.65 64.23 12.73
C LEU A 16 -108.67 63.78 11.64
N GLU A 17 -108.57 64.52 10.54
CA GLU A 17 -107.60 64.26 9.47
C GLU A 17 -106.16 64.51 9.98
N ASN A 18 -105.91 65.59 10.71
CA ASN A 18 -104.62 65.84 11.35
C ASN A 18 -104.24 64.79 12.40
N ASN A 19 -105.20 64.25 13.17
CA ASN A 19 -104.92 63.15 14.13
C ASN A 19 -104.63 61.82 13.44
N VAL A 20 -105.32 61.54 12.33
CA VAL A 20 -105.09 60.33 11.53
C VAL A 20 -103.76 60.41 10.78
N GLU A 21 -103.40 61.58 10.25
CA GLU A 21 -102.08 61.83 9.67
C GLU A 21 -100.97 61.80 10.72
N ALA A 22 -101.18 62.39 11.90
CA ALA A 22 -100.24 62.31 13.02
C ALA A 22 -100.03 60.85 13.46
N SER A 23 -101.09 60.04 13.58
CA SER A 23 -100.96 58.62 13.94
C SER A 23 -100.29 57.77 12.85
N LYS A 24 -100.49 58.11 11.57
CA LYS A 24 -99.78 57.47 10.44
C LYS A 24 -98.31 57.87 10.42
N LEU A 25 -98.01 59.14 10.73
CA LEU A 25 -96.66 59.66 10.85
C LEU A 25 -95.92 59.02 12.04
N ASP A 26 -96.57 58.85 13.18
CA ASP A 26 -96.02 58.21 14.37
C ASP A 26 -95.73 56.72 14.12
N ARG A 27 -96.66 56.01 13.47
CA ARG A 27 -96.41 54.63 13.01
C ARG A 27 -95.27 54.54 12.00
N ALA A 28 -95.19 55.49 11.07
CA ALA A 28 -94.10 55.52 10.10
C ALA A 28 -92.75 55.84 10.75
N LEU A 29 -92.73 56.70 11.78
CA LEU A 29 -91.54 57.01 12.58
C LEU A 29 -91.10 55.80 13.41
N ASP A 30 -92.03 55.08 14.04
CA ASP A 30 -91.74 53.84 14.77
C ASP A 30 -91.22 52.74 13.83
N GLU A 31 -91.84 52.58 12.66
CA GLU A 31 -91.42 51.59 11.67
C GLU A 31 -90.04 51.92 11.08
N LEU A 32 -89.74 53.21 10.92
CA LEU A 32 -88.44 53.71 10.46
C LEU A 32 -87.38 53.56 11.56
N ALA A 33 -87.71 53.84 12.82
CA ALA A 33 -86.84 53.59 13.97
C ALA A 33 -86.52 52.09 14.13
N LEU A 34 -87.51 51.22 13.90
CA LEU A 34 -87.34 49.77 13.98
C LEU A 34 -86.50 49.22 12.82
N LYS A 35 -86.69 49.75 11.60
CA LYS A 35 -85.82 49.45 10.45
C LYS A 35 -84.39 49.94 10.69
N GLN A 36 -84.22 51.13 11.26
CA GLN A 36 -82.91 51.70 11.56
C GLN A 36 -82.19 50.92 12.67
N ALA A 37 -82.91 50.47 13.70
CA ALA A 37 -82.38 49.55 14.71
C ALA A 37 -81.98 48.19 14.12
N ASN A 38 -82.77 47.63 13.19
CA ASN A 38 -82.43 46.40 12.48
C ASN A 38 -81.19 46.56 11.58
N VAL A 39 -81.07 47.69 10.88
CA VAL A 39 -79.89 48.02 10.07
C VAL A 39 -78.65 48.13 10.96
N GLN A 40 -78.73 48.83 12.09
CA GLN A 40 -77.61 48.92 13.05
C GLN A 40 -77.26 47.56 13.66
N ALA A 41 -78.24 46.71 13.97
CA ALA A 41 -78.02 45.36 14.46
C ALA A 41 -77.38 44.45 13.41
N LEU A 42 -77.73 44.62 12.12
CA LEU A 42 -77.10 43.92 11.00
C LEU A 42 -75.67 44.42 10.76
N GLU A 43 -75.44 45.73 10.80
CA GLU A 43 -74.10 46.32 10.65
C GLU A 43 -73.15 45.88 11.77
N THR A 44 -73.61 45.86 13.01
CA THR A 44 -72.81 45.40 14.15
C THR A 44 -72.49 43.91 14.02
N LYS A 45 -73.46 43.07 13.61
CA LYS A 45 -73.22 41.66 13.31
C LYS A 45 -72.25 41.46 12.15
N MET A 46 -72.34 42.26 11.08
CA MET A 46 -71.37 42.18 9.98
C MET A 46 -69.97 42.57 10.43
N ARG A 47 -69.82 43.65 11.21
CA ARG A 47 -68.50 44.04 11.75
C ARG A 47 -67.92 42.98 12.69
N GLU A 48 -68.75 42.32 13.50
CA GLU A 48 -68.31 41.25 14.38
C GLU A 48 -67.87 40.01 13.58
N MET A 49 -68.65 39.63 12.57
CA MET A 49 -68.31 38.54 11.64
C MET A 49 -67.04 38.83 10.84
N GLU A 50 -66.84 40.06 10.38
CA GLU A 50 -65.62 40.49 9.68
C GLU A 50 -64.40 40.42 10.61
N LYS A 51 -64.53 40.88 11.86
CA LYS A 51 -63.46 40.76 12.86
C LYS A 51 -63.10 39.31 13.14
N GLN A 52 -64.10 38.46 13.38
CA GLN A 52 -63.89 37.02 13.60
C GLN A 52 -63.25 36.37 12.37
N HIS A 53 -63.67 36.73 11.17
CA HIS A 53 -63.08 36.20 9.94
C HIS A 53 -61.62 36.62 9.77
N VAL A 54 -61.28 37.87 10.08
CA VAL A 54 -59.89 38.35 10.06
C VAL A 54 -59.04 37.64 11.11
N GLU A 55 -59.55 37.48 12.34
CA GLU A 55 -58.85 36.76 13.41
C GLU A 55 -58.62 35.29 13.06
N ASP A 56 -59.62 34.62 12.48
CA ASP A 56 -59.51 33.24 12.02
C ASP A 56 -58.53 33.09 10.85
N LEU A 57 -58.52 34.04 9.91
CA LEU A 57 -57.54 34.08 8.81
C LEU A 57 -56.12 34.26 9.36
N GLU A 58 -55.89 35.22 10.25
CA GLU A 58 -54.58 35.43 10.86
C GLU A 58 -54.12 34.21 11.67
N LYS A 59 -55.03 33.58 12.40
CA LYS A 59 -54.72 32.35 13.16
C LYS A 59 -54.36 31.22 12.21
N ASN A 60 -55.12 31.04 11.13
CA ASN A 60 -54.85 30.00 10.14
C ASN A 60 -53.54 30.25 9.40
N GLU A 61 -53.22 31.50 9.04
CA GLU A 61 -51.94 31.89 8.46
C GLU A 61 -50.77 31.59 9.40
N ARG A 62 -50.90 31.93 10.68
CA ARG A 62 -49.89 31.59 11.71
C ARG A 62 -49.71 30.08 11.85
N GLU A 63 -50.80 29.31 11.88
CA GLU A 63 -50.75 27.85 11.96
C GLU A 63 -50.12 27.22 10.71
N HIS A 64 -50.41 27.73 9.51
CA HIS A 64 -49.79 27.28 8.28
C HIS A 64 -48.30 27.64 8.22
N ALA A 65 -47.92 28.84 8.67
CA ALA A 65 -46.52 29.26 8.76
C ALA A 65 -45.72 28.37 9.71
N LEU A 66 -46.28 28.05 10.89
CA LEU A 66 -45.68 27.13 11.85
C LEU A 66 -45.51 25.72 11.27
N LYS A 67 -46.55 25.15 10.64
CA LYS A 67 -46.47 23.82 9.99
C LYS A 67 -45.44 23.80 8.86
N ALA A 68 -45.34 24.88 8.09
CA ALA A 68 -44.31 25.01 7.04
C ALA A 68 -42.91 25.04 7.65
N GLU A 69 -42.70 25.77 8.74
CA GLU A 69 -41.40 25.78 9.44
C GLU A 69 -41.06 24.40 10.04
N GLU A 70 -42.01 23.73 10.69
CA GLU A 70 -41.83 22.39 11.24
C GLU A 70 -41.44 21.37 10.17
N THR A 71 -42.10 21.39 9.01
CA THR A 71 -41.77 20.49 7.89
C THR A 71 -40.38 20.78 7.32
N VAL A 72 -39.99 22.04 7.21
CA VAL A 72 -38.64 22.44 6.79
C VAL A 72 -37.59 21.98 7.80
N LEU A 73 -37.84 22.12 9.10
CA LEU A 73 -36.94 21.66 10.15
C LEU A 73 -36.80 20.14 10.16
N ALA A 74 -37.90 19.41 9.99
CA ALA A 74 -37.90 17.95 9.90
C ALA A 74 -37.09 17.45 8.68
N GLU A 75 -37.26 18.08 7.51
CA GLU A 75 -36.47 17.79 6.31
C GLU A 75 -34.98 18.10 6.51
N ARG A 76 -34.64 19.24 7.12
CA ARG A 76 -33.25 19.59 7.45
C ARG A 76 -32.61 18.57 8.39
N ALA A 77 -33.32 18.18 9.45
CA ALA A 77 -32.85 17.17 10.39
C ALA A 77 -32.60 15.81 9.71
N LYS A 78 -33.49 15.41 8.78
CA LYS A 78 -33.31 14.20 7.99
C LYS A 78 -32.09 14.28 7.07
N ARG A 79 -31.87 15.40 6.38
CA ARG A 79 -30.69 15.61 5.51
C ARG A 79 -29.39 15.59 6.29
N VAL A 80 -29.35 16.17 7.49
CA VAL A 80 -28.17 16.12 8.36
C VAL A 80 -27.82 14.67 8.72
N LYS A 81 -28.83 13.85 9.09
CA LYS A 81 -28.61 12.42 9.37
C LYS A 81 -28.05 11.68 8.15
N GLN A 82 -28.60 11.92 6.97
CA GLN A 82 -28.11 11.31 5.73
C GLN A 82 -26.66 11.72 5.42
N LEU A 83 -26.32 13.01 5.58
CA LEU A 83 -24.96 13.51 5.40
C LEU A 83 -23.99 12.92 6.42
N ASP A 84 -24.40 12.72 7.67
CA ASP A 84 -23.58 12.07 8.69
C ASP A 84 -23.32 10.59 8.35
N GLU A 85 -24.34 9.87 7.87
CA GLU A 85 -24.17 8.49 7.39
C GLU A 85 -23.21 8.41 6.19
N GLU A 86 -23.34 9.32 5.22
CA GLU A 86 -22.44 9.40 4.07
C GLU A 86 -21.00 9.76 4.50
N ARG A 87 -20.84 10.68 5.45
CA ARG A 87 -19.54 11.04 6.01
C ARG A 87 -18.86 9.85 6.68
N VAL A 88 -19.59 9.03 7.42
CA VAL A 88 -19.08 7.80 8.03
C VAL A 88 -18.64 6.81 6.95
N ARG A 89 -19.47 6.61 5.91
CA ARG A 89 -19.12 5.72 4.77
C ARG A 89 -17.87 6.21 4.03
N PHE A 90 -17.76 7.51 3.79
CA PHE A 90 -16.58 8.09 3.16
C PHE A 90 -15.33 7.93 4.02
N GLY A 91 -15.47 8.10 5.34
CA GLY A 91 -14.40 7.83 6.30
C GLY A 91 -13.89 6.38 6.22
N ALA A 92 -14.80 5.42 6.21
CA ALA A 92 -14.48 4.00 6.05
C ALA A 92 -13.84 3.69 4.69
N LEU A 93 -14.32 4.32 3.61
CA LEU A 93 -13.70 4.16 2.28
C LEU A 93 -12.27 4.70 2.26
N LYS A 94 -12.03 5.86 2.89
CA LYS A 94 -10.69 6.45 3.00
C LYS A 94 -9.72 5.53 3.73
N THR A 95 -10.14 4.92 4.84
CA THR A 95 -9.28 3.99 5.59
C THR A 95 -8.97 2.73 4.76
N VAL A 96 -9.98 2.13 4.12
CA VAL A 96 -9.81 0.95 3.27
C VAL A 96 -8.89 1.24 2.08
N LEU A 97 -9.10 2.34 1.36
CA LEU A 97 -8.26 2.73 0.23
C LEU A 97 -6.82 3.04 0.66
N SER A 98 -6.63 3.70 1.81
CA SER A 98 -5.30 3.98 2.34
C SER A 98 -4.55 2.70 2.73
N SER A 99 -5.25 1.74 3.35
CA SER A 99 -4.70 0.42 3.68
C SER A 99 -4.31 -0.35 2.42
N ARG A 100 -5.22 -0.41 1.43
CA ARG A 100 -4.96 -1.08 0.15
C ARG A 100 -3.80 -0.44 -0.62
N ARG A 101 -3.65 0.88 -0.57
CA ARG A 101 -2.52 1.58 -1.18
C ARG A 101 -1.20 1.19 -0.52
N LYS A 102 -1.15 1.09 0.82
CA LYS A 102 0.04 0.65 1.54
C LYS A 102 0.41 -0.79 1.17
N ALA A 103 -0.56 -1.70 1.22
CA ALA A 103 -0.35 -3.11 0.85
C ALA A 103 0.15 -3.25 -0.61
N LEU A 104 -0.38 -2.44 -1.54
CA LEU A 104 0.07 -2.45 -2.93
C LEU A 104 1.52 -1.96 -3.07
N GLU A 105 1.91 -0.92 -2.33
CA GLU A 105 3.29 -0.43 -2.34
C GLU A 105 4.26 -1.46 -1.76
N GLU A 106 3.89 -2.12 -0.65
CA GLU A 106 4.67 -3.22 -0.05
C GLU A 106 4.81 -4.40 -1.03
N ALA A 107 3.73 -4.80 -1.69
CA ALA A 107 3.74 -5.85 -2.71
C ALA A 107 4.63 -5.50 -3.90
N LYS A 108 4.60 -4.25 -4.36
CA LYS A 108 5.45 -3.76 -5.44
C LYS A 108 6.93 -3.84 -5.05
N ILE A 109 7.30 -3.37 -3.86
CA ILE A 109 8.67 -3.47 -3.35
C ILE A 109 9.11 -4.93 -3.28
N ALA A 110 8.27 -5.82 -2.73
CA ALA A 110 8.59 -7.25 -2.66
C ALA A 110 8.83 -7.84 -4.06
N HIS A 111 8.00 -7.51 -5.05
CA HIS A 111 8.18 -7.96 -6.43
C HIS A 111 9.47 -7.41 -7.06
N GLU A 112 9.81 -6.14 -6.82
CA GLU A 112 11.07 -5.55 -7.30
C GLU A 112 12.30 -6.23 -6.68
N ILE A 113 12.25 -6.58 -5.39
CA ILE A 113 13.30 -7.33 -4.71
C ILE A 113 13.45 -8.72 -5.34
N VAL A 114 12.36 -9.49 -5.46
CA VAL A 114 12.38 -10.84 -6.04
C VAL A 114 12.93 -10.80 -7.46
N ALA A 115 12.41 -9.91 -8.31
CA ALA A 115 12.87 -9.78 -9.69
C ALA A 115 14.35 -9.36 -9.79
N GLY A 116 14.83 -8.50 -8.90
CA GLY A 116 16.22 -8.08 -8.82
C GLY A 116 17.14 -9.24 -8.41
N VAL A 117 16.77 -9.96 -7.35
CA VAL A 117 17.54 -11.11 -6.83
C VAL A 117 17.57 -12.27 -7.83
N SER A 118 16.46 -12.58 -8.51
CA SER A 118 16.42 -13.62 -9.55
C SER A 118 17.36 -13.30 -10.72
N LYS A 119 17.37 -12.05 -11.20
CA LYS A 119 18.29 -11.63 -12.27
C LYS A 119 19.75 -11.69 -11.83
N LEU A 120 20.03 -11.31 -10.59
CA LEU A 120 21.37 -11.42 -10.01
C LEU A 120 21.80 -12.90 -9.95
N SER A 121 20.92 -13.80 -9.48
CA SER A 121 21.16 -15.25 -9.45
C SER A 121 21.51 -15.77 -10.83
N GLU A 122 20.70 -15.44 -11.85
CA GLU A 122 20.90 -15.88 -13.22
C GLU A 122 22.27 -15.47 -13.77
N LYS A 123 22.70 -14.22 -13.50
CA LYS A 123 24.01 -13.72 -13.94
C LYS A 123 25.16 -14.45 -13.25
N ILE A 124 25.06 -14.66 -11.94
CA ILE A 124 26.06 -15.38 -11.15
C ILE A 124 26.15 -16.84 -11.59
N GLU A 125 25.03 -17.51 -11.87
CA GLU A 125 24.98 -18.89 -12.36
C GLU A 125 25.63 -19.04 -13.73
N LYS A 126 25.46 -18.05 -14.61
CA LYS A 126 26.11 -18.01 -15.93
C LYS A 126 27.59 -17.58 -15.87
N GLY A 127 28.05 -17.07 -14.73
CA GLY A 127 29.41 -16.54 -14.56
C GLY A 127 29.64 -15.21 -15.26
N GLU A 128 28.57 -14.44 -15.50
CA GLU A 128 28.62 -13.14 -16.18
C GLU A 128 28.76 -12.00 -15.16
N SER A 129 29.31 -10.87 -15.61
CA SER A 129 29.25 -9.61 -14.83
C SER A 129 27.80 -9.24 -14.44
N PHE A 130 27.65 -8.82 -13.17
CA PHE A 130 26.38 -8.48 -12.54
C PHE A 130 26.33 -7.06 -11.95
N ALA A 131 27.22 -6.16 -12.41
CA ALA A 131 27.29 -4.77 -11.93
C ALA A 131 26.00 -3.98 -12.13
N ARG A 132 25.26 -4.27 -13.21
CA ARG A 132 23.98 -3.62 -13.48
C ARG A 132 22.92 -4.08 -12.50
N GLU A 133 22.82 -5.38 -12.28
CA GLU A 133 21.86 -6.02 -11.38
C GLU A 133 22.11 -5.56 -9.94
N MET A 134 23.39 -5.45 -9.55
CA MET A 134 23.77 -4.89 -8.25
C MET A 134 23.30 -3.43 -8.08
N ARG A 135 23.48 -2.59 -9.10
CA ARG A 135 23.01 -1.19 -9.08
C ARG A 135 21.49 -1.09 -8.93
N VAL A 136 20.75 -1.95 -9.64
CA VAL A 136 19.29 -2.02 -9.53
C VAL A 136 18.88 -2.45 -8.12
N LEU A 137 19.53 -3.48 -7.58
CA LEU A 137 19.22 -4.00 -6.24
C LEU A 137 19.55 -2.98 -5.14
N LYS A 138 20.65 -2.23 -5.25
CA LYS A 138 20.99 -1.12 -4.35
C LYS A 138 19.91 -0.02 -4.36
N LYS A 139 19.33 0.28 -5.53
CA LYS A 139 18.22 1.25 -5.64
C LYS A 139 16.95 0.73 -4.96
N VAL A 140 16.62 -0.56 -5.15
CA VAL A 140 15.45 -1.17 -4.47
C VAL A 140 15.65 -1.20 -2.95
N ALA A 141 16.88 -1.41 -2.48
CA ALA A 141 17.25 -1.39 -1.06
C ALA A 141 17.07 -0.03 -0.37
N GLU A 142 16.85 1.06 -1.10
CA GLU A 142 16.44 2.33 -0.51
C GLU A 142 15.08 2.21 0.19
N ASN A 143 14.24 1.25 -0.22
CA ASN A 143 12.91 1.02 0.36
C ASN A 143 12.85 -0.20 1.30
N ASP A 144 13.96 -0.88 1.57
CA ASP A 144 14.01 -2.07 2.43
C ASP A 144 15.28 -2.11 3.29
N ASP A 145 15.13 -1.91 4.59
CA ASP A 145 16.26 -1.79 5.53
C ASP A 145 17.07 -3.09 5.68
N VAL A 146 16.41 -4.25 5.61
CA VAL A 146 17.08 -5.55 5.73
C VAL A 146 17.94 -5.82 4.49
N LEU A 147 17.40 -5.58 3.31
CA LEU A 147 18.15 -5.68 2.06
C LEU A 147 19.32 -4.69 2.06
N ARG A 148 19.11 -3.46 2.55
CA ARG A 148 20.18 -2.46 2.67
C ARG A 148 21.31 -2.93 3.59
N ALA A 149 20.97 -3.54 4.73
CA ALA A 149 21.94 -4.09 5.66
C ALA A 149 22.71 -5.29 5.07
N LEU A 150 22.02 -6.19 4.37
CA LEU A 150 22.67 -7.32 3.69
C LEU A 150 23.67 -6.85 2.63
N LEU A 151 23.28 -5.84 1.83
CA LEU A 151 24.15 -5.27 0.81
C LEU A 151 25.33 -4.49 1.40
N SER A 152 25.16 -3.78 2.52
CA SER A 152 26.26 -3.03 3.13
C SER A 152 27.34 -3.93 3.73
N VAL A 153 26.95 -5.05 4.35
CA VAL A 153 27.91 -6.04 4.88
C VAL A 153 28.74 -6.67 3.76
N THR A 154 28.13 -6.81 2.58
CA THR A 154 28.71 -7.56 1.45
C THR A 154 29.26 -6.66 0.34
N GLU A 155 29.17 -5.33 0.54
CA GLU A 155 29.47 -4.32 -0.48
C GLU A 155 30.89 -4.44 -1.03
N LYS A 156 31.88 -4.60 -0.14
CA LYS A 156 33.30 -4.70 -0.53
C LYS A 156 33.56 -5.89 -1.45
N THR A 157 32.95 -7.04 -1.16
CA THR A 157 33.13 -8.26 -1.95
C THR A 157 32.38 -8.16 -3.25
N LEU A 158 31.09 -7.80 -3.19
CA LEU A 158 30.23 -7.73 -4.37
C LEU A 158 30.70 -6.66 -5.35
N ASP A 159 31.03 -5.44 -4.92
CA ASP A 159 31.45 -4.37 -5.84
C ASP A 159 32.77 -4.70 -6.55
N ARG A 160 33.70 -5.34 -5.83
CA ARG A 160 34.97 -5.81 -6.39
C ARG A 160 34.79 -6.87 -7.47
N LEU A 161 33.80 -7.74 -7.30
CA LEU A 161 33.54 -8.87 -8.19
C LEU A 161 32.49 -8.56 -9.26
N ALA A 162 31.63 -7.55 -9.06
CA ALA A 162 30.50 -7.27 -9.93
C ALA A 162 30.87 -6.91 -11.37
N SER A 163 32.04 -6.28 -11.56
CA SER A 163 32.55 -5.89 -12.88
C SER A 163 33.39 -6.98 -13.56
N LYS A 164 33.57 -8.12 -12.91
CA LYS A 164 34.37 -9.24 -13.43
C LYS A 164 33.46 -10.42 -13.73
N ASP A 165 33.88 -11.24 -14.68
CA ASP A 165 33.29 -12.55 -14.86
C ASP A 165 33.78 -13.45 -13.71
N VAL A 166 32.82 -13.93 -12.92
CA VAL A 166 33.10 -14.80 -11.78
C VAL A 166 32.99 -16.24 -12.25
N PRO A 167 34.03 -17.08 -12.08
CA PRO A 167 33.98 -18.47 -12.52
C PRO A 167 32.77 -19.23 -11.94
N THR A 168 32.09 -19.99 -12.79
CA THR A 168 31.07 -20.94 -12.33
C THR A 168 31.73 -22.15 -11.67
N VAL A 169 30.98 -22.90 -10.86
CA VAL A 169 31.48 -24.15 -10.25
C VAL A 169 31.94 -25.14 -11.32
N ALA A 170 31.22 -25.21 -12.45
CA ALA A 170 31.61 -26.04 -13.59
C ALA A 170 32.95 -25.59 -14.22
N GLN A 171 33.17 -24.28 -14.37
CA GLN A 171 34.43 -23.73 -14.86
C GLN A 171 35.58 -23.98 -13.87
N LEU A 172 35.33 -23.86 -12.57
CA LEU A 172 36.33 -24.17 -11.53
C LEU A 172 36.69 -25.66 -11.54
N ARG A 173 35.71 -26.55 -11.71
CA ARG A 173 35.93 -27.98 -11.86
C ARG A 173 36.76 -28.29 -13.11
N ASP A 174 36.41 -27.70 -14.24
CA ASP A 174 37.12 -27.89 -15.50
C ASP A 174 38.58 -27.38 -15.42
N ALA A 175 38.79 -26.21 -14.81
CA ALA A 175 40.13 -25.67 -14.57
C ALA A 175 40.98 -26.57 -13.66
N LEU A 176 40.37 -27.15 -12.62
CA LEU A 176 41.02 -28.10 -11.74
C LEU A 176 41.49 -29.35 -12.51
N GLU A 177 40.58 -29.96 -13.28
CA GLU A 177 40.83 -31.19 -14.03
C GLU A 177 41.86 -31.00 -15.16
N LYS A 178 41.74 -29.90 -15.91
CA LYS A 178 42.55 -29.66 -17.11
C LYS A 178 43.91 -29.05 -16.85
N GLN A 179 44.08 -28.28 -15.77
CA GLN A 179 45.29 -27.49 -15.57
C GLN A 179 45.87 -27.62 -14.17
N VAL A 180 45.13 -27.21 -13.14
CA VAL A 180 45.67 -27.05 -11.78
C VAL A 180 46.25 -28.35 -11.24
N LYS A 181 45.56 -29.48 -11.44
CA LYS A 181 46.05 -30.82 -11.05
C LYS A 181 47.35 -31.18 -11.74
N ARG A 182 47.44 -30.97 -13.06
CA ARG A 182 48.63 -31.29 -13.86
C ARG A 182 49.82 -30.44 -13.44
N ASP A 183 49.60 -29.14 -13.29
CA ASP A 183 50.65 -28.17 -13.01
C ASP A 183 51.13 -28.32 -11.56
N ALA A 184 50.21 -28.52 -10.60
CA ALA A 184 50.55 -28.78 -9.20
C ALA A 184 51.42 -30.05 -9.06
N ARG A 185 51.06 -31.16 -9.74
CA ARG A 185 51.83 -32.41 -9.73
C ARG A 185 53.28 -32.23 -10.20
N ARG A 186 53.51 -31.39 -11.23
CA ARG A 186 54.85 -31.14 -11.78
C ARG A 186 55.80 -30.44 -10.80
N VAL A 187 55.25 -29.60 -9.93
CA VAL A 187 56.05 -28.75 -9.03
C VAL A 187 55.91 -29.12 -7.56
N TYR A 188 55.08 -30.10 -7.22
CA TYR A 188 54.80 -30.51 -5.83
C TYR A 188 56.04 -30.99 -5.08
N LEU A 189 56.93 -31.73 -5.74
CA LEU A 189 58.15 -32.24 -5.12
C LEU A 189 59.26 -31.18 -4.97
N ILE A 190 59.00 -29.95 -5.43
CA ILE A 190 59.93 -28.84 -5.30
C ILE A 190 59.62 -28.11 -3.98
N PRO A 191 60.57 -28.04 -3.03
CA PRO A 191 60.39 -27.30 -1.80
C PRO A 191 60.08 -25.83 -2.06
N LYS A 192 59.31 -25.21 -1.16
CA LYS A 192 58.89 -23.81 -1.26
C LYS A 192 60.07 -22.82 -1.35
N GLU A 193 61.19 -23.10 -0.67
CA GLU A 193 62.40 -22.27 -0.72
C GLU A 193 63.20 -22.39 -2.03
N GLY A 194 62.75 -23.29 -2.93
CA GLY A 194 63.43 -23.58 -4.18
C GLY A 194 64.28 -24.84 -4.09
N GLY A 195 64.47 -25.47 -5.25
CA GLY A 195 65.43 -26.54 -5.46
C GLY A 195 66.22 -26.23 -6.72
N GLY A 196 67.48 -26.66 -6.78
CA GLY A 196 68.30 -26.50 -8.00
C GLY A 196 67.68 -27.20 -9.22
N MET A 197 68.27 -27.03 -10.41
CA MET A 197 67.74 -27.60 -11.66
C MET A 197 67.47 -29.12 -11.60
N LEU A 198 68.25 -29.86 -10.81
CA LEU A 198 68.05 -31.30 -10.57
C LEU A 198 66.75 -31.59 -9.81
N ALA A 199 66.36 -30.77 -8.83
CA ALA A 199 65.09 -30.93 -8.12
C ALA A 199 63.90 -30.71 -9.06
N HIS A 200 64.01 -29.75 -10.00
CA HIS A 200 63.02 -29.52 -11.03
C HIS A 200 62.91 -30.71 -12.02
N ALA A 201 64.05 -31.29 -12.43
CA ALA A 201 64.08 -32.45 -13.32
C ALA A 201 63.52 -33.72 -12.64
N VAL A 202 63.90 -33.97 -11.39
CA VAL A 202 63.39 -35.10 -10.59
C VAL A 202 61.90 -34.94 -10.32
N ALA A 203 61.43 -33.74 -9.95
CA ALA A 203 60.00 -33.47 -9.75
C ALA A 203 59.20 -33.69 -11.04
N SER A 204 59.74 -33.25 -12.19
CA SER A 204 59.10 -33.45 -13.49
C SER A 204 59.02 -34.93 -13.87
N LEU A 205 60.10 -35.70 -13.66
CA LEU A 205 60.13 -37.14 -13.92
C LEU A 205 59.23 -37.92 -12.96
N ALA A 206 59.24 -37.59 -11.68
CA ALA A 206 58.38 -38.20 -10.68
C ALA A 206 56.90 -37.85 -10.91
N SER A 207 56.58 -36.67 -11.47
CA SER A 207 55.21 -36.31 -11.84
C SER A 207 54.66 -37.12 -13.03
N LEU A 208 55.54 -37.69 -13.87
CA LEU A 208 55.17 -38.57 -14.98
C LEU A 208 54.88 -39.99 -14.51
N ILE A 209 55.50 -40.41 -13.41
CA ILE A 209 55.17 -41.67 -12.75
C ILE A 209 53.88 -41.41 -11.98
N LYS A 210 52.75 -41.86 -12.53
CA LYS A 210 51.48 -41.90 -11.81
C LYS A 210 51.62 -42.88 -10.66
N VAL A 211 52.17 -42.43 -9.53
CA VAL A 211 52.19 -43.21 -8.30
C VAL A 211 50.76 -43.19 -7.78
N GLU A 212 50.00 -44.23 -8.09
CA GLU A 212 48.82 -44.58 -7.32
C GLU A 212 49.33 -44.97 -5.92
N GLU A 213 49.55 -43.96 -5.06
CA GLU A 213 49.72 -44.21 -3.63
C GLU A 213 48.43 -44.90 -3.15
N VAL A 214 48.58 -46.19 -2.86
CA VAL A 214 47.55 -47.04 -2.29
C VAL A 214 46.93 -46.31 -1.11
N VAL A 215 45.63 -46.03 -1.23
CA VAL A 215 44.75 -45.55 -0.17
C VAL A 215 44.85 -46.55 0.98
N GLY A 216 45.76 -46.31 1.93
CA GLY A 216 46.13 -47.38 2.86
C GLY A 216 47.19 -47.02 3.89
N LYS A 217 47.18 -45.80 4.44
CA LYS A 217 47.64 -45.45 5.80
C LYS A 217 47.67 -43.93 5.92
N ASP A 218 46.92 -43.39 6.86
CA ASP A 218 47.21 -42.24 7.75
C ASP A 218 48.03 -41.03 7.26
N ASN A 219 48.10 -40.77 5.95
CA ASN A 219 48.78 -39.64 5.36
C ASN A 219 47.73 -38.69 4.76
N ASN A 220 46.90 -38.10 5.61
CA ASN A 220 45.88 -37.09 5.23
C ASN A 220 46.48 -35.78 4.65
N THR A 221 47.72 -35.82 4.16
CA THR A 221 48.56 -34.69 3.76
C THR A 221 49.17 -34.86 2.37
N SER A 222 49.01 -36.01 1.69
CA SER A 222 49.53 -36.17 0.32
C SER A 222 48.67 -35.40 -0.69
N LEU A 223 49.32 -34.79 -1.68
CA LEU A 223 48.63 -34.01 -2.72
C LEU A 223 47.61 -34.85 -3.50
N GLU A 224 47.90 -36.13 -3.75
CA GLU A 224 46.99 -37.03 -4.49
C GLU A 224 45.73 -37.39 -3.68
N ALA A 225 45.88 -37.61 -2.37
CA ALA A 225 44.73 -37.82 -1.49
C ALA A 225 43.86 -36.55 -1.41
N ALA A 226 44.50 -35.37 -1.32
CA ALA A 226 43.81 -34.09 -1.34
C ALA A 226 43.07 -33.83 -2.66
N ILE A 227 43.71 -34.08 -3.81
CA ILE A 227 43.10 -33.95 -5.13
C ILE A 227 41.89 -34.89 -5.27
N SER A 228 42.03 -36.16 -4.86
CA SER A 228 40.93 -37.13 -4.94
C SER A 228 39.75 -36.70 -4.06
N LYS A 229 40.02 -36.18 -2.86
CA LYS A 229 38.99 -35.64 -1.96
C LYS A 229 38.31 -34.39 -2.55
N VAL A 230 39.07 -33.50 -3.17
CA VAL A 230 38.54 -32.32 -3.86
C VAL A 230 37.67 -32.71 -5.05
N GLU A 231 38.08 -33.68 -5.85
CA GLU A 231 37.30 -34.20 -6.98
C GLU A 231 35.97 -34.81 -6.52
N MET A 232 35.95 -35.49 -5.37
CA MET A 232 34.70 -35.96 -4.76
C MET A 232 33.79 -34.80 -4.35
N LEU A 233 34.35 -33.79 -3.64
CA LEU A 233 33.59 -32.63 -3.18
C LEU A 233 32.97 -31.84 -4.35
N LEU A 234 33.71 -31.67 -5.45
CA LEU A 234 33.22 -30.97 -6.65
C LEU A 234 32.27 -31.80 -7.52
N ARG A 235 32.15 -33.12 -7.28
CA ARG A 235 31.19 -34.00 -7.97
C ARG A 235 29.83 -34.03 -7.28
N ASP A 236 29.80 -33.92 -5.96
CA ASP A 236 28.57 -33.99 -5.17
C ASP A 236 27.69 -32.73 -5.29
N ASP A 237 28.10 -31.74 -6.11
CA ASP A 237 27.37 -30.50 -6.44
C ASP A 237 26.94 -29.64 -5.22
N ARG A 238 27.49 -29.94 -4.04
CA ARG A 238 27.24 -29.22 -2.79
C ARG A 238 28.38 -28.25 -2.54
N ASP A 239 28.07 -26.97 -2.38
CA ASP A 239 28.53 -25.94 -1.39
C ASP A 239 29.91 -26.04 -0.74
N SER A 240 30.83 -26.77 -1.34
CA SER A 240 32.08 -27.20 -0.74
C SER A 240 33.26 -26.76 -1.61
N VAL A 241 33.03 -25.85 -2.56
CA VAL A 241 34.07 -25.27 -3.43
C VAL A 241 35.12 -24.54 -2.58
N GLY A 242 34.71 -23.84 -1.52
CA GLY A 242 35.63 -23.23 -0.58
C GLY A 242 36.37 -24.24 0.31
N ASP A 243 35.71 -25.31 0.75
CA ASP A 243 36.36 -26.39 1.48
C ASP A 243 37.38 -27.14 0.61
N ALA A 244 37.04 -27.35 -0.66
CA ALA A 244 37.94 -27.88 -1.66
C ALA A 244 39.20 -26.99 -1.84
N ALA A 245 39.01 -25.67 -1.91
CA ALA A 245 40.11 -24.71 -1.94
C ALA A 245 41.01 -24.81 -0.70
N ARG A 246 40.41 -24.87 0.51
CA ARG A 246 41.13 -24.99 1.78
C ARG A 246 41.93 -26.29 1.87
N ILE A 247 41.35 -27.42 1.44
CA ILE A 247 42.01 -28.73 1.42
C ILE A 247 43.23 -28.71 0.47
N LEU A 248 43.07 -28.17 -0.74
CA LEU A 248 44.14 -28.17 -1.74
C LEU A 248 45.27 -27.21 -1.36
N LEU A 249 44.96 -26.05 -0.75
CA LEU A 249 45.96 -25.13 -0.21
C LEU A 249 46.77 -25.74 0.93
N LYS A 250 46.11 -26.44 1.86
CA LYS A 250 46.79 -27.11 2.98
C LYS A 250 47.73 -28.21 2.49
N ALA A 251 47.29 -29.00 1.51
CA ALA A 251 48.12 -30.06 0.93
C ALA A 251 49.32 -29.52 0.15
N SER A 252 49.25 -28.30 -0.37
CA SER A 252 50.32 -27.69 -1.17
C SER A 252 51.25 -26.76 -0.37
N GLU A 253 50.96 -26.50 0.91
CA GLU A 253 51.54 -25.44 1.73
C GLU A 253 53.08 -25.35 1.73
N TYR A 254 53.75 -26.50 1.73
CA TYR A 254 55.21 -26.63 1.85
C TYR A 254 55.92 -26.81 0.50
N SER A 255 55.20 -26.72 -0.62
CA SER A 255 55.71 -26.94 -1.97
C SER A 255 55.51 -25.73 -2.88
N LYS A 256 56.21 -25.71 -4.03
CA LYS A 256 55.91 -24.75 -5.11
C LYS A 256 54.52 -24.95 -5.74
N ALA A 257 53.83 -26.07 -5.47
CA ALA A 257 52.46 -26.26 -5.93
C ALA A 257 51.49 -25.27 -5.28
N LYS A 258 51.85 -24.66 -4.14
CA LYS A 258 51.03 -23.62 -3.50
C LYS A 258 50.74 -22.48 -4.46
N ASP A 259 51.76 -22.01 -5.21
CA ASP A 259 51.63 -20.86 -6.10
C ASP A 259 50.67 -21.16 -7.27
N VAL A 260 50.69 -22.40 -7.77
CA VAL A 260 49.79 -22.88 -8.82
C VAL A 260 48.35 -23.01 -8.31
N VAL A 261 48.18 -23.53 -7.10
CA VAL A 261 46.86 -23.75 -6.48
C VAL A 261 46.23 -22.45 -5.98
N GLN A 262 47.03 -21.46 -5.58
CA GLN A 262 46.56 -20.24 -4.92
C GLN A 262 45.57 -19.42 -5.76
N SER A 263 45.81 -19.31 -7.07
CA SER A 263 44.92 -18.56 -7.97
C SER A 263 43.54 -19.22 -8.06
N TRP A 264 43.51 -20.53 -8.30
CA TRP A 264 42.29 -21.33 -8.35
C TRP A 264 41.56 -21.31 -7.00
N ALA A 265 42.29 -21.48 -5.89
CA ALA A 265 41.73 -21.47 -4.55
C ALA A 265 41.10 -20.12 -4.19
N THR A 266 41.72 -19.01 -4.62
CA THR A 266 41.16 -17.67 -4.43
C THR A 266 39.82 -17.53 -5.16
N SER A 267 39.74 -17.91 -6.43
CA SER A 267 38.48 -17.86 -7.19
C SER A 267 37.40 -18.79 -6.62
N ALA A 268 37.80 -19.96 -6.10
CA ALA A 268 36.90 -20.90 -5.44
C ALA A 268 36.31 -20.34 -4.13
N MET A 269 37.12 -19.66 -3.32
CA MET A 269 36.66 -18.99 -2.09
C MET A 269 35.78 -17.78 -2.40
N GLU A 270 36.13 -16.98 -3.41
CA GLU A 270 35.29 -15.87 -3.89
C GLU A 270 33.92 -16.37 -4.37
N ARG A 271 33.89 -17.53 -5.03
CA ARG A 271 32.65 -18.17 -5.46
C ARG A 271 31.79 -18.62 -4.28
N GLU A 272 32.39 -19.28 -3.28
CA GLU A 272 31.70 -19.66 -2.04
C GLU A 272 31.07 -18.45 -1.35
N GLU A 273 31.81 -17.34 -1.25
CA GLU A 273 31.33 -16.12 -0.63
C GLU A 273 30.14 -15.53 -1.41
N ILE A 274 30.23 -15.47 -2.75
CA ILE A 274 29.11 -15.01 -3.58
C ILE A 274 27.88 -15.89 -3.42
N ASP A 275 28.04 -17.21 -3.43
CA ASP A 275 26.91 -18.14 -3.30
C ASP A 275 26.25 -18.03 -1.91
N PHE A 276 27.03 -17.82 -0.85
CA PHE A 276 26.51 -17.54 0.50
C PHE A 276 25.68 -16.25 0.54
N ILE A 277 26.19 -15.18 -0.07
CA ILE A 277 25.50 -13.89 -0.15
C ILE A 277 24.20 -14.05 -0.94
N LEU A 278 24.26 -14.71 -2.10
CA LEU A 278 23.11 -14.93 -2.96
C LEU A 278 22.01 -15.71 -2.24
N ARG A 279 22.35 -16.74 -1.47
CA ARG A 279 21.39 -17.47 -0.63
C ARG A 279 20.71 -16.58 0.39
N SER A 280 21.47 -15.72 1.06
CA SER A 280 20.94 -14.78 2.04
C SER A 280 19.96 -13.81 1.38
N LEU A 281 20.28 -13.33 0.17
CA LEU A 281 19.40 -12.47 -0.62
C LEU A 281 18.14 -13.20 -1.09
N ILE A 282 18.25 -14.44 -1.57
CA ILE A 282 17.11 -15.28 -1.98
C ILE A 282 16.20 -15.57 -0.78
N ALA A 283 16.77 -15.91 0.38
CA ALA A 283 16.00 -16.14 1.60
C ALA A 283 15.21 -14.89 2.00
N HIS A 284 15.82 -13.71 1.95
CA HIS A 284 15.13 -12.44 2.19
C HIS A 284 14.03 -12.15 1.17
N ALA A 285 14.31 -12.35 -0.12
CA ALA A 285 13.33 -12.18 -1.19
C ALA A 285 12.11 -13.09 -1.01
N ASN A 286 12.35 -14.36 -0.66
CA ASN A 286 11.30 -15.34 -0.38
C ASN A 286 10.48 -14.92 0.85
N ALA A 287 11.14 -14.53 1.95
CA ALA A 287 10.46 -14.05 3.15
C ALA A 287 9.57 -12.82 2.87
N LYS A 288 10.04 -11.89 2.04
CA LYS A 288 9.26 -10.73 1.60
C LYS A 288 8.07 -11.11 0.73
N SER A 289 8.24 -12.08 -0.17
CA SER A 289 7.14 -12.55 -1.02
C SER A 289 6.06 -13.34 -0.25
N SER A 290 6.43 -14.05 0.82
CA SER A 290 5.49 -14.82 1.65
C SER A 290 4.75 -13.99 2.71
N GLY A 291 5.24 -12.78 2.99
CA GLY A 291 4.62 -11.83 3.92
C GLY A 291 3.62 -10.87 3.27
N VAL A 292 3.47 -10.93 1.95
CA VAL A 292 2.51 -10.16 1.13
C VAL A 292 1.32 -11.06 0.80
#